data_AF-A0A1V8PSK5-F1
#
_entry.id   AF-A0A1V8PSK5-F1
#
_cell.length_a   1.000
_cell.length_b   1.000
_cell.length_c   1.000
_cell.angle_alpha   90.00
_cell.angle_beta   90.00
_cell.angle_gamma   90.00
#
_symmetry.space_group_name_H-M   'P 1'
#
loop_
_entity.id
_entity.type
_entity.pdbx_description
1 polymer ?
#
loop_
_entity_poly.entity_id
_entity_poly.type
_entity_poly.pdbx_seq_one_letter_code
_entity_poly.pdbx_strand_id
1 'polypeptide(L)'
;MQRRNKPEVLAPAGNLRGLKTAVDYGADAVYCGGKAFGMRSAPKNLSLEDFEEGSRYAHERGARVYVTCNVLPRNNEVEAMREYIGQLKDTGVDALIVSDIGVMLMAREVAPNLELHVSTQAGVTNYQAANAFYQLGARRVVLAREMDLQAVRDIRARIPDDLDIECFVHGAMCMAFSGRCLFSNYLTGRDGNHGECAQPCRWKYSIVEEKRPGQYFPIEQTKEGAYLFNSQDMNMLAHIDDLLDSGATSLKIEGRSKSAYYIAAMTNAYKTAVDAYMVQRGFEDEDGTVLKPFHDRVIRPSDPDYGKPETTDSIMEHADGAFAGKPDIAAVPVASAVEPDGLSYHARSTRRKSNTAAEILPEGWYHAGVRPAEHVSLPDWLLDEPDKVAHRDYSTGFYYPEHKVQQSTDRSAYFRAWLVVGEVLSWSPEDGGRVTIMSRNKIEAGQEVEFVLPGAAPLAYTVPAGGFRDADGHWVEAINNPAHVFSMPCPQEVPVNAAIRSRTKKPTLKAE
;
A
#
# COMPACT_ATOMS: atom_id res chain seq x y z
N MET A 1 24.99 -1.84 -8.93
CA MET A 1 23.52 -1.82 -9.00
C MET A 1 23.10 -0.44 -9.42
N GLN A 2 22.29 -0.27 -10.46
CA GLN A 2 21.86 1.06 -10.87
C GLN A 2 20.88 1.60 -9.82
N ARG A 3 21.22 2.74 -9.22
CA ARG A 3 20.32 3.53 -8.37
C ARG A 3 19.06 3.82 -9.17
N ARG A 4 17.88 3.78 -8.54
CA ARG A 4 16.65 4.13 -9.23
C ARG A 4 16.68 5.59 -9.64
N ASN A 5 16.24 5.85 -10.87
CA ASN A 5 16.18 7.20 -11.44
C ASN A 5 14.81 7.85 -11.27
N LYS A 6 13.85 7.15 -10.65
CA LYS A 6 12.48 7.61 -10.36
C LYS A 6 11.98 6.93 -9.06
N PRO A 7 10.99 7.51 -8.36
CA PRO A 7 10.27 6.79 -7.30
C PRO A 7 9.63 5.51 -7.83
N GLU A 8 9.64 4.45 -7.02
CA GLU A 8 8.95 3.20 -7.38
C GLU A 8 7.52 3.15 -6.86
N VAL A 9 6.62 2.64 -7.70
CA VAL A 9 5.35 2.05 -7.27
C VAL A 9 5.52 0.55 -7.11
N LEU A 10 5.49 0.10 -5.85
CA LEU A 10 5.58 -1.32 -5.49
C LEU A 10 4.19 -1.91 -5.26
N ALA A 11 3.74 -2.71 -6.22
CA ALA A 11 2.42 -3.32 -6.21
C ALA A 11 2.42 -4.72 -5.55
N PRO A 12 1.32 -5.12 -4.88
CA PRO A 12 1.18 -6.44 -4.30
C PRO A 12 0.72 -7.47 -5.33
N ALA A 13 1.19 -8.72 -5.21
CA ALA A 13 0.56 -9.85 -5.88
C ALA A 13 0.48 -11.11 -5.00
N GLY A 14 -0.65 -11.79 -5.09
CA GLY A 14 -0.92 -13.05 -4.38
C GLY A 14 -0.89 -14.30 -5.27
N ASN A 15 -0.69 -14.14 -6.57
CA ASN A 15 -0.58 -15.20 -7.58
C ASN A 15 0.03 -14.61 -8.87
N LEU A 16 0.42 -15.48 -9.81
CA LEU A 16 1.03 -15.07 -11.08
C LEU A 16 0.15 -14.12 -11.90
N ARG A 17 -1.18 -14.31 -11.92
CA ARG A 17 -2.09 -13.40 -12.61
C ARG A 17 -2.02 -11.99 -12.00
N GLY A 18 -2.05 -11.87 -10.68
CA GLY A 18 -1.90 -10.58 -9.99
C GLY A 18 -0.56 -9.92 -10.29
N LEU A 19 0.52 -10.70 -10.39
CA LEU A 19 1.85 -10.19 -10.76
C LEU A 19 1.82 -9.60 -12.17
N LYS A 20 1.35 -10.35 -13.16
CA LYS A 20 1.25 -9.86 -14.54
C LYS A 20 0.37 -8.62 -14.64
N THR A 21 -0.78 -8.62 -13.94
CA THR A 21 -1.66 -7.45 -13.88
C THR A 21 -0.96 -6.23 -13.27
N ALA A 22 -0.18 -6.37 -12.20
CA ALA A 22 0.57 -5.25 -11.64
C ALA A 22 1.56 -4.66 -12.67
N VAL A 23 2.31 -5.52 -13.35
CA VAL A 23 3.27 -5.11 -14.39
C VAL A 23 2.55 -4.42 -15.55
N ASP A 24 1.46 -5.00 -16.05
CA ASP A 24 0.69 -4.46 -17.17
C ASP A 24 0.12 -3.06 -16.88
N TYR A 25 -0.17 -2.75 -15.61
CA TYR A 25 -0.68 -1.46 -15.15
C TYR A 25 0.42 -0.52 -14.63
N GLY A 26 1.69 -0.82 -14.91
CA GLY A 26 2.80 0.11 -14.75
C GLY A 26 3.54 0.05 -13.42
N ALA A 27 3.40 -1.04 -12.63
CA ALA A 27 4.22 -1.22 -11.43
C ALA A 27 5.72 -1.29 -11.81
N ASP A 28 6.56 -0.50 -11.12
CA ASP A 28 8.02 -0.58 -11.32
C ASP A 28 8.59 -1.85 -10.63
N ALA A 29 7.89 -2.36 -9.61
CA ALA A 29 8.12 -3.69 -9.08
C ALA A 29 6.88 -4.29 -8.44
N VAL A 30 6.92 -5.61 -8.25
CA VAL A 30 5.86 -6.40 -7.63
C VAL A 30 6.42 -7.19 -6.45
N TYR A 31 5.79 -7.09 -5.28
CA TYR A 31 6.13 -7.97 -4.16
C TYR A 31 5.13 -9.11 -3.99
N CYS A 32 5.68 -10.31 -3.82
CA CYS A 32 4.97 -11.57 -3.83
C CYS A 32 5.32 -12.42 -2.60
N GLY A 33 4.42 -13.31 -2.22
CA GLY A 33 4.73 -14.38 -1.26
C GLY A 33 4.82 -15.71 -2.00
N GLY A 34 5.81 -16.53 -1.63
CA GLY A 34 5.86 -17.93 -2.08
C GLY A 34 5.03 -18.84 -1.17
N LYS A 35 5.06 -20.13 -1.47
CA LYS A 35 4.35 -21.15 -0.69
C LYS A 35 4.88 -21.33 0.74
N ALA A 36 6.06 -20.79 1.06
CA ALA A 36 6.69 -20.87 2.37
C ALA A 36 7.20 -19.49 2.85
N PHE A 37 7.33 -19.35 4.17
CA PHE A 37 8.09 -18.28 4.84
C PHE A 37 7.66 -16.82 4.55
N GLY A 38 6.39 -16.59 4.18
CA GLY A 38 5.84 -15.25 3.95
C GLY A 38 4.68 -14.88 4.90
N MET A 39 4.63 -13.60 5.31
CA MET A 39 3.68 -13.07 6.32
C MET A 39 2.17 -12.99 5.95
N ARG A 40 1.74 -13.64 4.88
CA ARG A 40 0.32 -13.85 4.53
C ARG A 40 0.29 -15.13 3.71
N SER A 41 0.06 -16.23 4.42
CA SER A 41 0.02 -17.56 3.82
C SER A 41 -1.33 -17.69 3.12
N ALA A 42 -1.31 -17.85 1.81
CA ALA A 42 -2.50 -18.07 1.00
C ALA A 42 -2.25 -19.26 0.07
N PRO A 43 -3.26 -20.15 -0.13
CA PRO A 43 -3.11 -21.30 -1.02
C PRO A 43 -2.71 -20.96 -2.46
N LYS A 44 -2.95 -19.71 -2.90
CA LYS A 44 -2.65 -19.21 -4.25
C LYS A 44 -1.25 -18.62 -4.42
N ASN A 45 -0.45 -18.56 -3.35
CA ASN A 45 0.92 -18.02 -3.40
C ASN A 45 1.76 -18.72 -4.48
N LEU A 46 2.77 -18.02 -4.98
CA LEU A 46 3.54 -18.43 -6.15
C LEU A 46 4.43 -19.64 -5.84
N SER A 47 4.49 -20.57 -6.79
CA SER A 47 5.50 -21.62 -6.87
C SER A 47 6.84 -21.08 -7.39
N LEU A 48 7.89 -21.92 -7.39
CA LEU A 48 9.18 -21.54 -7.97
C LEU A 48 9.05 -21.32 -9.49
N GLU A 49 8.26 -22.16 -10.16
CA GLU A 49 7.97 -22.03 -11.59
C GLU A 49 7.19 -20.72 -11.89
N ASP A 50 6.24 -20.35 -11.01
CA ASP A 50 5.55 -19.06 -11.13
C ASP A 50 6.52 -17.88 -10.95
N PHE A 51 7.53 -18.00 -10.08
CA PHE A 51 8.56 -16.97 -9.92
C PHE A 51 9.45 -16.84 -11.16
N GLU A 52 9.85 -17.95 -11.76
CA GLU A 52 10.60 -17.95 -13.02
C GLU A 52 9.81 -17.29 -14.15
N GLU A 53 8.55 -17.69 -14.34
CA GLU A 53 7.68 -17.12 -15.37
C GLU A 53 7.38 -15.64 -15.09
N GLY A 54 7.04 -15.31 -13.84
CA GLY A 54 6.69 -13.97 -13.40
C GLY A 54 7.86 -12.99 -13.50
N SER A 55 9.07 -13.41 -13.09
CA SER A 55 10.28 -12.57 -13.17
C SER A 55 10.65 -12.31 -14.61
N ARG A 56 10.63 -13.34 -15.49
CA ARG A 56 10.83 -13.15 -16.93
C ARG A 56 9.83 -12.15 -17.52
N TYR A 57 8.54 -12.31 -17.20
CA TYR A 57 7.48 -11.41 -17.67
C TYR A 57 7.69 -9.96 -17.23
N ALA A 58 8.08 -9.77 -15.96
CA ALA A 58 8.34 -8.47 -15.37
C ALA A 58 9.57 -7.81 -16.01
N HIS A 59 10.69 -8.53 -16.12
CA HIS A 59 11.94 -8.03 -16.69
C HIS A 59 11.80 -7.63 -18.16
N GLU A 60 11.05 -8.38 -18.96
CA GLU A 60 10.70 -8.02 -20.35
C GLU A 60 9.99 -6.66 -20.46
N ARG A 61 9.36 -6.20 -19.37
CA ARG A 61 8.62 -4.94 -19.27
C ARG A 61 9.29 -3.92 -18.35
N GLY A 62 10.54 -4.18 -17.93
CA GLY A 62 11.32 -3.29 -17.07
C GLY A 62 10.91 -3.26 -15.60
N ALA A 63 10.02 -4.16 -15.16
CA ALA A 63 9.59 -4.28 -13.77
C ALA A 63 10.42 -5.33 -13.02
N ARG A 64 10.49 -5.22 -11.69
CA ARG A 64 11.20 -6.17 -10.80
C ARG A 64 10.27 -7.02 -9.95
N VAL A 65 10.76 -8.15 -9.43
CA VAL A 65 10.01 -9.07 -8.56
C VAL A 65 10.71 -9.26 -7.22
N TYR A 66 9.99 -8.99 -6.13
CA TYR A 66 10.48 -9.16 -4.75
C TYR A 66 9.72 -10.26 -4.03
N VAL A 67 10.42 -11.10 -3.27
CA VAL A 67 9.82 -12.21 -2.55
C VAL A 67 9.88 -11.98 -1.05
N THR A 68 8.76 -12.18 -0.37
CA THR A 68 8.71 -12.11 1.09
C THR A 68 9.25 -13.39 1.73
N CYS A 69 10.33 -13.25 2.50
CA CYS A 69 10.90 -14.24 3.43
C CYS A 69 10.92 -13.64 4.84
N ASN A 70 9.79 -13.06 5.24
CA ASN A 70 9.70 -12.10 6.34
C ASN A 70 8.97 -12.65 7.57
N VAL A 71 8.95 -13.96 7.75
CA VAL A 71 8.57 -14.56 9.05
C VAL A 71 9.77 -14.54 9.99
N LEU A 72 9.51 -14.64 11.29
CA LEU A 72 10.54 -14.96 12.30
C LEU A 72 10.58 -16.49 12.45
N PRO A 73 11.60 -17.19 11.90
CA PRO A 73 11.64 -18.65 11.95
C PRO A 73 11.96 -19.17 13.35
N ARG A 74 11.44 -20.34 13.69
CA ARG A 74 11.88 -21.13 14.85
C ARG A 74 13.14 -21.90 14.51
N ASN A 75 13.87 -22.38 15.53
CA ASN A 75 15.14 -23.10 15.34
C ASN A 75 15.05 -24.27 14.34
N ASN A 76 13.94 -25.01 14.35
CA ASN A 76 13.71 -26.15 13.46
C ASN A 76 13.33 -25.77 12.02
N GLU A 77 13.12 -24.48 11.74
CA GLU A 77 12.73 -23.95 10.43
C GLU A 77 13.91 -23.28 9.70
N VAL A 78 15.00 -23.00 10.41
CA VAL A 78 16.18 -22.27 9.90
C VAL A 78 16.78 -22.96 8.67
N GLU A 79 16.97 -24.29 8.71
CA GLU A 79 17.54 -25.03 7.57
C GLU A 79 16.60 -25.09 6.37
N ALA A 80 15.29 -25.25 6.59
CA ALA A 80 14.30 -25.22 5.51
C ALA A 80 14.20 -23.83 4.88
N MET A 81 14.35 -22.76 5.67
CA MET A 81 14.43 -21.40 5.14
C MET A 81 15.70 -21.18 4.33
N ARG A 82 16.84 -21.73 4.77
CA ARG A 82 18.11 -21.70 4.03
C ARG A 82 17.96 -22.35 2.66
N GLU A 83 17.37 -23.54 2.61
CA GLU A 83 17.11 -24.27 1.36
C GLU A 83 16.20 -23.47 0.44
N TYR A 84 15.10 -22.93 0.97
CA TYR A 84 14.14 -22.14 0.19
C TYR A 84 14.76 -20.87 -0.40
N ILE A 85 15.58 -20.14 0.37
CA ILE A 85 16.33 -18.99 -0.15
C ILE A 85 17.30 -19.43 -1.26
N GLY A 86 17.94 -20.59 -1.09
CA GLY A 86 18.80 -21.18 -2.12
C GLY A 86 18.06 -21.47 -3.42
N GLN A 87 16.82 -21.97 -3.34
CA GLN A 87 15.97 -22.21 -4.51
C GLN A 87 15.55 -20.91 -5.20
N LEU A 88 15.20 -19.87 -4.44
CA LEU A 88 14.77 -18.58 -5.00
C LEU A 88 15.85 -17.90 -5.83
N LYS A 89 17.13 -18.07 -5.46
CA LYS A 89 18.28 -17.45 -6.13
C LYS A 89 18.26 -17.61 -7.66
N ASP A 90 17.83 -18.76 -8.16
CA ASP A 90 17.90 -19.10 -9.59
C ASP A 90 16.58 -18.81 -10.34
N THR A 91 15.56 -18.28 -9.65
CA THR A 91 14.23 -18.00 -10.25
C THR A 91 14.13 -16.64 -10.94
N GLY A 92 15.19 -15.83 -10.90
CA GLY A 92 15.20 -14.48 -11.47
C GLY A 92 14.57 -13.39 -10.59
N VAL A 93 14.17 -13.71 -9.37
CA VAL A 93 13.71 -12.69 -8.42
C VAL A 93 14.84 -11.71 -8.09
N ASP A 94 14.50 -10.46 -7.82
CA ASP A 94 15.47 -9.37 -7.69
C ASP A 94 15.85 -9.09 -6.22
N ALA A 95 14.93 -9.33 -5.29
CA ALA A 95 15.14 -9.03 -3.88
C ALA A 95 14.34 -9.94 -2.94
N LEU A 96 14.87 -10.10 -1.73
CA LEU A 96 14.19 -10.71 -0.60
C LEU A 96 13.74 -9.63 0.39
N ILE A 97 12.48 -9.69 0.80
CA ILE A 97 11.94 -8.89 1.90
C ILE A 97 12.04 -9.73 3.18
N VAL A 98 12.89 -9.33 4.12
CA VAL A 98 13.31 -10.13 5.29
C VAL A 98 13.19 -9.34 6.59
N SER A 99 12.89 -10.02 7.70
CA SER A 99 12.70 -9.37 9.02
C SER A 99 13.81 -9.71 10.03
N ASP A 100 14.28 -10.96 10.02
CA ASP A 100 15.20 -11.50 11.02
C ASP A 100 16.68 -11.29 10.63
N ILE A 101 17.51 -10.90 11.60
CA ILE A 101 18.94 -10.60 11.35
C ILE A 101 19.72 -11.85 10.96
N GLY A 102 19.40 -13.01 11.55
CA GLY A 102 20.04 -14.28 11.20
C GLY A 102 19.69 -14.69 9.77
N VAL A 103 18.43 -14.54 9.37
CA VAL A 103 17.96 -14.77 7.99
C VAL A 103 18.62 -13.80 7.01
N MET A 104 18.78 -12.53 7.37
CA MET A 104 19.49 -11.55 6.54
C MET A 104 20.93 -11.98 6.26
N LEU A 105 21.68 -12.35 7.31
CA LEU A 105 23.06 -12.80 7.17
C LEU A 105 23.16 -14.11 6.36
N MET A 106 22.27 -15.06 6.64
CA MET A 106 22.15 -16.31 5.89
C MET A 106 21.87 -16.06 4.40
N ALA A 107 20.94 -15.15 4.07
CA ALA A 107 20.60 -14.84 2.68
C ALA A 107 21.80 -14.29 1.90
N ARG A 108 22.67 -13.51 2.54
CA ARG A 108 23.91 -13.03 1.92
C ARG A 108 24.90 -14.15 1.61
N GLU A 109 24.94 -15.19 2.44
CA GLU A 109 25.79 -16.36 2.19
C GLU A 109 25.26 -17.20 1.04
N VAL A 110 23.95 -17.47 1.04
CA VAL A 110 23.32 -18.45 0.14
C VAL A 110 22.95 -17.83 -1.21
N ALA A 111 22.48 -16.59 -1.21
CA ALA A 111 21.99 -15.88 -2.38
C ALA A 111 22.56 -14.44 -2.45
N PRO A 112 23.90 -14.27 -2.56
CA PRO A 112 24.58 -12.97 -2.47
C PRO A 112 24.17 -11.95 -3.53
N ASN A 113 23.55 -12.39 -4.62
CA ASN A 113 23.11 -11.53 -5.72
C ASN A 113 21.69 -10.98 -5.53
N LEU A 114 20.90 -11.51 -4.59
CA LEU A 114 19.57 -10.98 -4.28
C LEU A 114 19.72 -9.75 -3.38
N GLU A 115 19.04 -8.65 -3.74
CA GLU A 115 18.95 -7.50 -2.84
C GLU A 115 18.23 -7.88 -1.54
N LEU A 116 18.63 -7.25 -0.43
CA LEU A 116 17.94 -7.38 0.85
C LEU A 116 17.14 -6.13 1.16
N HIS A 117 15.83 -6.31 1.29
CA HIS A 117 14.89 -5.29 1.72
C HIS A 117 14.40 -5.63 3.12
N VAL A 118 14.51 -4.70 4.06
CA VAL A 118 14.08 -4.91 5.44
C VAL A 118 12.57 -4.76 5.52
N SER A 119 11.88 -5.82 5.91
CA SER A 119 10.44 -5.85 6.16
C SER A 119 10.04 -4.84 7.25
N THR A 120 8.86 -4.22 7.10
CA THR A 120 8.26 -3.35 8.14
C THR A 120 8.19 -4.04 9.50
N GLN A 121 8.08 -5.38 9.49
CA GLN A 121 8.09 -6.21 10.69
C GLN A 121 9.36 -6.06 11.53
N ALA A 122 10.48 -5.57 10.99
CA ALA A 122 11.68 -5.26 11.77
C ALA A 122 11.47 -4.06 12.71
N GLY A 123 10.55 -3.14 12.37
CA GLY A 123 10.20 -1.98 13.17
C GLY A 123 11.23 -0.84 13.06
N VAL A 124 11.67 -0.51 11.85
CA VAL A 124 12.60 0.60 11.61
C VAL A 124 11.87 1.93 11.83
N THR A 125 12.23 2.62 12.93
CA THR A 125 11.62 3.91 13.34
C THR A 125 12.63 5.06 13.49
N ASN A 126 13.92 4.79 13.26
CA ASN A 126 14.98 5.79 13.42
C ASN A 126 16.16 5.51 12.49
N TYR A 127 17.00 6.52 12.28
CA TYR A 127 18.12 6.44 11.35
C TYR A 127 19.20 5.45 11.80
N GLN A 128 19.38 5.24 13.10
CA GLN A 128 20.38 4.29 13.62
C GLN A 128 19.99 2.85 13.27
N ALA A 129 18.72 2.49 13.41
CA ALA A 129 18.21 1.18 12.99
C ALA A 129 18.39 0.99 11.48
N ALA A 130 18.03 2.00 10.67
CA ALA A 130 18.21 1.96 9.22
C ALA A 130 19.70 1.77 8.83
N ASN A 131 20.60 2.52 9.45
CA ASN A 131 22.04 2.42 9.22
C ASN A 131 22.62 1.06 9.65
N ALA A 132 22.14 0.48 10.76
CA ALA A 132 22.54 -0.85 11.18
C ALA A 132 22.15 -1.91 10.14
N PHE A 133 20.92 -1.85 9.62
CA PHE A 133 20.49 -2.76 8.56
C PHE A 133 21.25 -2.56 7.25
N TYR A 134 21.60 -1.32 6.91
CA TYR A 134 22.46 -1.03 5.75
C TYR A 134 23.84 -1.68 5.90
N GLN A 135 24.46 -1.61 7.08
CA GLN A 135 25.73 -2.30 7.38
C GLN A 135 25.61 -3.83 7.29
N LEU A 136 24.44 -4.37 7.64
CA LEU A 136 24.12 -5.80 7.46
C LEU A 136 23.90 -6.19 6.00
N GLY A 137 23.86 -5.22 5.06
CA GLY A 137 23.76 -5.45 3.62
C GLY A 137 22.42 -5.08 3.01
N ALA A 138 21.50 -4.47 3.77
CA ALA A 138 20.24 -3.99 3.21
C ALA A 138 20.46 -2.88 2.17
N ARG A 139 19.62 -2.88 1.14
CA ARG A 139 19.51 -1.80 0.15
C ARG A 139 18.19 -1.05 0.23
N ARG A 140 17.27 -1.55 1.05
CA ARG A 140 16.00 -0.89 1.36
C ARG A 140 15.58 -1.14 2.79
N VAL A 141 14.97 -0.14 3.41
CA VAL A 141 14.19 -0.29 4.64
C VAL A 141 12.72 0.06 4.39
N VAL A 142 11.83 -0.87 4.70
CA VAL A 142 10.40 -0.57 4.80
C VAL A 142 10.16 0.00 6.20
N LEU A 143 9.76 1.26 6.28
CA LEU A 143 9.58 1.92 7.57
C LEU A 143 8.38 1.34 8.33
N ALA A 144 8.39 1.56 9.65
CA ALA A 144 7.24 1.25 10.49
C ALA A 144 6.02 2.10 10.05
N ARG A 145 4.83 1.49 10.10
CA ARG A 145 3.57 2.14 9.63
C ARG A 145 3.07 3.24 10.56
N GLU A 146 3.65 3.33 11.74
CA GLU A 146 3.32 4.29 12.80
C GLU A 146 4.16 5.58 12.72
N MET A 147 4.89 5.79 11.61
CA MET A 147 5.76 6.95 11.42
C MET A 147 5.02 8.13 10.79
N ASP A 148 5.36 9.33 11.25
CA ASP A 148 4.95 10.59 10.63
C ASP A 148 5.94 11.04 9.55
N LEU A 149 5.53 11.99 8.70
CA LEU A 149 6.38 12.51 7.61
C LEU A 149 7.67 13.14 8.14
N GLN A 150 7.66 13.75 9.34
CA GLN A 150 8.86 14.33 9.93
C GLN A 150 9.90 13.26 10.28
N ALA A 151 9.46 12.13 10.83
CA ALA A 151 10.33 10.99 11.11
C ALA A 151 10.94 10.41 9.83
N VAL A 152 10.18 10.34 8.73
CA VAL A 152 10.71 9.90 7.42
C VAL A 152 11.86 10.80 6.96
N ARG A 153 11.69 12.13 7.04
CA ARG A 153 12.74 13.10 6.69
C ARG A 153 13.96 12.99 7.58
N ASP A 154 13.75 12.90 8.89
CA ASP A 154 14.85 12.80 9.86
C ASP A 154 15.71 11.55 9.60
N ILE A 155 15.05 10.45 9.21
CA ILE A 155 15.71 9.23 8.75
C ILE A 155 16.47 9.51 7.46
N ARG A 156 15.80 9.96 6.39
CA ARG A 156 16.40 10.24 5.07
C ARG A 156 17.64 11.12 5.18
N ALA A 157 17.58 12.16 6.01
CA ALA A 157 18.66 13.11 6.22
C ALA A 157 19.95 12.51 6.80
N ARG A 158 19.87 11.31 7.41
CA ARG A 158 20.95 10.68 8.19
C ARG A 158 21.31 9.26 7.75
N ILE A 159 20.75 8.80 6.63
CA ILE A 159 21.07 7.49 6.04
C ILE A 159 21.78 7.65 4.68
N PRO A 160 22.57 6.65 4.24
CA PRO A 160 23.23 6.65 2.94
C PRO A 160 22.26 6.80 1.78
N ASP A 161 22.71 7.50 0.75
CA ASP A 161 21.97 7.81 -0.48
C ASP A 161 21.48 6.59 -1.27
N ASP A 162 22.21 5.48 -1.15
CA ASP A 162 21.94 4.20 -1.79
C ASP A 162 21.15 3.24 -0.88
N LEU A 163 20.64 3.71 0.26
CA LEU A 163 19.61 3.03 1.04
C LEU A 163 18.24 3.61 0.71
N ASP A 164 17.39 2.80 0.08
CA ASP A 164 16.01 3.15 -0.23
C ASP A 164 15.13 3.20 1.02
N ILE A 165 14.19 4.14 1.03
CA ILE A 165 13.10 4.22 2.01
C ILE A 165 11.82 3.79 1.32
N GLU A 166 11.17 2.76 1.88
CA GLU A 166 9.87 2.31 1.43
C GLU A 166 8.79 2.61 2.46
N CYS A 167 7.73 3.26 2.00
CA CYS A 167 6.60 3.70 2.81
C CYS A 167 5.30 3.08 2.28
N PHE A 168 4.41 2.67 3.19
CA PHE A 168 3.07 2.24 2.78
C PHE A 168 2.26 3.46 2.34
N VAL A 169 1.51 3.34 1.25
CA VAL A 169 0.69 4.45 0.72
C VAL A 169 -0.79 4.15 0.69
N HIS A 170 -1.15 2.87 0.69
CA HIS A 170 -2.52 2.46 0.44
C HIS A 170 -2.85 1.12 1.07
N GLY A 171 -4.11 0.95 1.48
CA GLY A 171 -4.66 -0.32 1.93
C GLY A 171 -4.66 -0.48 3.44
N ALA A 172 -4.76 -1.72 3.92
CA ALA A 172 -5.21 -1.93 5.29
C ALA A 172 -4.14 -1.63 6.35
N MET A 173 -4.51 -0.83 7.35
CA MET A 173 -3.68 -0.57 8.53
C MET A 173 -3.76 -1.72 9.54
N CYS A 174 -2.66 -1.95 10.25
CA CYS A 174 -2.61 -2.91 11.36
C CYS A 174 -2.70 -2.14 12.67
N MET A 175 -3.50 -2.63 13.62
CA MET A 175 -3.55 -2.08 14.98
C MET A 175 -2.38 -2.55 15.87
N ALA A 176 -1.58 -3.51 15.38
CA ALA A 176 -0.38 -3.97 16.07
C ALA A 176 0.86 -3.35 15.44
N PHE A 177 1.84 -3.02 16.28
CA PHE A 177 3.07 -2.34 15.88
C PHE A 177 3.76 -3.09 14.74
N SER A 178 3.66 -2.53 13.54
CA SER A 178 4.22 -3.08 12.29
C SER A 178 3.97 -4.59 12.08
N GLY A 179 2.78 -5.06 12.46
CA GLY A 179 2.35 -6.45 12.25
C GLY A 179 2.76 -7.47 13.33
N ARG A 180 3.43 -7.05 14.41
CA ARG A 180 3.80 -7.92 15.55
C ARG A 180 2.61 -8.09 16.51
N CYS A 181 1.64 -8.93 16.13
CA CYS A 181 0.41 -9.16 16.88
C CYS A 181 0.33 -10.59 17.45
N LEU A 182 0.13 -10.74 18.76
CA LEU A 182 -0.14 -12.05 19.39
C LEU A 182 -1.64 -12.39 19.49
N PHE A 183 -2.50 -11.43 19.17
CA PHE A 183 -3.94 -11.54 19.41
C PHE A 183 -4.59 -12.66 18.59
N SER A 184 -4.17 -12.83 17.33
CA SER A 184 -4.64 -13.92 16.46
C SER A 184 -4.33 -15.29 17.05
N ASN A 185 -3.08 -15.49 17.46
CA ASN A 185 -2.65 -16.77 18.02
C ASN A 185 -3.38 -17.05 19.34
N TYR A 186 -3.44 -16.05 20.22
CA TYR A 186 -4.10 -16.18 21.52
C TYR A 186 -5.59 -16.55 21.39
N LEU A 187 -6.33 -15.89 20.49
CA LEU A 187 -7.78 -16.10 20.36
C LEU A 187 -8.16 -17.29 19.48
N THR A 188 -7.34 -17.65 18.49
CA THR A 188 -7.75 -18.59 17.43
C THR A 188 -6.78 -19.73 17.18
N GLY A 189 -5.60 -19.69 17.81
CA GLY A 189 -4.48 -20.59 17.49
C GLY A 189 -3.81 -20.32 16.13
N ARG A 190 -4.29 -19.34 15.35
CA ARG A 190 -3.72 -19.00 14.03
C ARG A 190 -2.56 -18.02 14.19
N ASP A 191 -1.38 -18.42 13.72
CA ASP A 191 -0.14 -17.68 13.93
C ASP A 191 0.02 -16.51 12.95
N GLY A 192 -0.05 -15.28 13.47
CA GLY A 192 0.14 -14.08 12.68
C GLY A 192 1.53 -13.94 12.07
N ASN A 193 2.58 -14.47 12.74
CA ASN A 193 3.95 -14.47 12.23
C ASN A 193 4.06 -15.33 10.96
N HIS A 194 3.42 -16.49 10.95
CA HIS A 194 3.39 -17.41 9.80
C HIS A 194 2.30 -17.08 8.77
N GLY A 195 1.77 -15.85 8.83
CA GLY A 195 0.85 -15.33 7.85
C GLY A 195 -0.58 -15.88 7.95
N GLU A 196 -0.93 -16.53 9.06
CA GLU A 196 -2.25 -17.09 9.28
C GLU A 196 -3.20 -16.13 10.01
N CYS A 197 -2.81 -14.86 10.22
CA CYS A 197 -3.58 -13.87 10.98
C CYS A 197 -5.09 -13.92 10.66
N ALA A 198 -5.90 -14.22 11.67
CA ALA A 198 -7.36 -14.28 11.58
C ALA A 198 -8.04 -12.89 11.58
N GLN A 199 -7.22 -11.84 11.63
CA GLN A 199 -7.62 -10.44 11.71
C GLN A 199 -8.59 -10.16 12.89
N PRO A 200 -8.33 -10.69 14.10
CA PRO A 200 -9.23 -10.50 15.24
C PRO A 200 -9.41 -9.03 15.62
N CYS A 201 -8.42 -8.17 15.35
CA CYS A 201 -8.58 -6.72 15.57
C CYS A 201 -9.80 -6.12 14.84
N ARG A 202 -10.31 -6.77 13.78
CA ARG A 202 -11.49 -6.34 13.01
C ARG A 202 -12.80 -6.95 13.49
N TRP A 203 -12.76 -7.83 14.48
CA TRP A 203 -13.94 -8.48 15.02
C TRP A 203 -14.72 -7.52 15.93
N LYS A 204 -15.97 -7.87 16.16
CA LYS A 204 -16.85 -7.17 17.11
C LYS A 204 -16.62 -7.74 18.50
N TYR A 205 -16.35 -6.87 19.46
CA TYR A 205 -16.12 -7.27 20.85
C TYR A 205 -17.18 -6.64 21.75
N SER A 206 -17.38 -7.26 22.90
CA SER A 206 -18.07 -6.67 24.04
C SER A 206 -17.12 -6.78 25.23
N ILE A 207 -16.80 -5.68 25.89
CA ILE A 207 -15.98 -5.70 27.12
C ILE A 207 -16.91 -5.59 28.32
N VAL A 208 -16.72 -6.50 29.27
CA VAL A 208 -17.35 -6.46 30.58
C VAL A 208 -16.24 -6.39 31.61
N GLU A 209 -16.20 -5.34 32.43
CA GLU A 209 -15.23 -5.24 33.53
C GLU A 209 -15.75 -6.05 34.72
N GLU A 210 -14.89 -6.92 35.25
CA GLU A 210 -15.26 -8.00 36.18
C GLU A 210 -15.66 -7.48 37.57
N LYS A 211 -15.08 -6.36 38.02
CA LYS A 211 -15.28 -5.86 39.40
C LYS A 211 -16.28 -4.73 39.50
N ARG A 212 -16.87 -4.28 38.40
CA ARG A 212 -17.87 -3.22 38.38
C ARG A 212 -19.02 -3.57 37.43
N PRO A 213 -19.90 -4.50 37.85
CA PRO A 213 -21.14 -4.79 37.14
C PRO A 213 -21.94 -3.48 36.95
N GLY A 214 -22.20 -3.10 35.69
CA GLY A 214 -22.97 -1.91 35.34
C GLY A 214 -22.16 -0.61 35.15
N GLN A 215 -20.83 -0.64 35.26
CA GLN A 215 -19.98 0.52 34.95
C GLN A 215 -19.32 0.36 33.57
N TYR A 216 -19.65 1.28 32.67
CA TYR A 216 -19.18 1.27 31.29
C TYR A 216 -17.91 2.12 31.15
N PHE A 217 -16.89 1.55 30.52
CA PHE A 217 -15.71 2.28 30.05
C PHE A 217 -15.99 2.70 28.61
N PRO A 218 -15.72 3.96 28.20
CA PRO A 218 -16.12 4.45 26.90
C PRO A 218 -15.34 3.71 25.80
N ILE A 219 -16.06 2.77 25.20
CA ILE A 219 -15.84 2.14 23.92
C ILE A 219 -17.04 2.61 23.11
N GLU A 220 -16.84 3.06 21.87
CA GLU A 220 -17.98 3.43 21.04
C GLU A 220 -18.82 2.17 20.80
N GLN A 221 -19.98 2.15 21.45
CA GLN A 221 -20.94 1.06 21.42
C GLN A 221 -22.12 1.49 20.56
N THR A 222 -22.24 0.88 19.40
CA THR A 222 -23.43 1.03 18.56
C THR A 222 -24.40 -0.13 18.80
N LYS A 223 -25.56 -0.10 18.14
CA LYS A 223 -26.49 -1.24 18.15
C LYS A 223 -25.83 -2.51 17.57
N GLU A 224 -24.75 -2.34 16.79
CA GLU A 224 -24.04 -3.42 16.11
C GLU A 224 -22.87 -4.02 16.91
N GLY A 225 -22.48 -3.48 18.06
CA GLY A 225 -21.40 -3.99 18.93
C GLY A 225 -20.48 -2.89 19.51
N ALA A 226 -19.45 -3.29 20.25
CA ALA A 226 -18.38 -2.39 20.71
C ALA A 226 -17.13 -2.58 19.83
N TYR A 227 -16.53 -1.49 19.38
CA TYR A 227 -15.38 -1.49 18.46
C TYR A 227 -14.12 -1.01 19.19
N LEU A 228 -13.06 -1.82 19.18
CA LEU A 228 -11.82 -1.54 19.93
C LEU A 228 -10.60 -1.31 19.05
N PHE A 229 -10.54 -1.98 17.89
CA PHE A 229 -9.33 -2.07 17.06
C PHE A 229 -9.64 -2.01 15.55
N ASN A 230 -10.64 -1.21 15.16
CA ASN A 230 -11.15 -1.21 13.80
C ASN A 230 -10.56 -0.07 12.95
N SER A 231 -9.29 -0.19 12.59
CA SER A 231 -8.57 0.84 11.82
C SER A 231 -9.20 1.11 10.45
N GLN A 232 -9.20 2.38 10.06
CA GLN A 232 -9.42 2.84 8.69
C GLN A 232 -8.33 2.33 7.74
N ASP A 233 -8.63 2.29 6.44
CA ASP A 233 -7.63 2.02 5.41
C ASP A 233 -6.77 3.27 5.20
N MET A 234 -5.52 3.09 4.78
CA MET A 234 -4.61 4.17 4.40
C MET A 234 -4.86 4.57 2.94
N ASN A 235 -4.82 5.88 2.66
CA ASN A 235 -4.79 6.42 1.31
C ASN A 235 -3.98 7.72 1.28
N MET A 236 -2.82 7.68 0.61
CA MET A 236 -1.92 8.83 0.41
C MET A 236 -1.93 9.35 -1.03
N LEU A 237 -2.90 8.96 -1.87
CA LEU A 237 -2.88 9.31 -3.29
C LEU A 237 -2.88 10.83 -3.52
N ALA A 238 -3.73 11.57 -2.80
CA ALA A 238 -3.79 13.03 -2.84
C ALA A 238 -2.60 13.74 -2.15
N HIS A 239 -1.69 12.99 -1.53
CA HIS A 239 -0.56 13.49 -0.73
C HIS A 239 0.75 12.84 -1.17
N ILE A 240 0.82 12.45 -2.45
CA ILE A 240 1.94 11.67 -2.96
C ILE A 240 3.23 12.48 -2.94
N ASP A 241 3.11 13.78 -3.19
CA ASP A 241 4.20 14.73 -3.20
C ASP A 241 4.78 14.94 -1.81
N ASP A 242 3.94 15.11 -0.78
CA ASP A 242 4.38 15.21 0.61
C ASP A 242 5.21 13.99 1.04
N LEU A 243 4.78 12.78 0.64
CA LEU A 243 5.50 11.56 0.97
C LEU A 243 6.81 11.39 0.19
N LEU A 244 6.82 11.70 -1.11
CA LEU A 244 8.04 11.63 -1.93
C LEU A 244 9.05 12.71 -1.53
N ASP A 245 8.59 13.94 -1.31
CA ASP A 245 9.41 15.06 -0.87
C ASP A 245 9.97 14.82 0.55
N SER A 246 9.29 14.02 1.39
CA SER A 246 9.78 13.57 2.70
C SER A 246 10.97 12.59 2.64
N GLY A 247 11.30 12.05 1.46
CA GLY A 247 12.44 11.17 1.26
C GLY A 247 12.11 9.70 0.98
N ALA A 248 10.83 9.36 0.81
CA ALA A 248 10.44 8.03 0.33
C ALA A 248 10.89 7.82 -1.12
N THR A 249 11.46 6.66 -1.41
CA THR A 249 11.91 6.26 -2.76
C THR A 249 11.12 5.07 -3.33
N SER A 250 10.32 4.41 -2.50
CA SER A 250 9.39 3.34 -2.88
C SER A 250 8.05 3.50 -2.17
N LEU A 251 6.96 3.39 -2.94
CA LEU A 251 5.59 3.53 -2.52
C LEU A 251 4.91 2.17 -2.54
N LYS A 252 4.70 1.60 -1.35
CA LYS A 252 4.17 0.25 -1.19
C LYS A 252 2.65 0.25 -1.06
N ILE A 253 1.97 -0.38 -2.02
CA ILE A 253 0.53 -0.63 -1.96
C ILE A 253 0.29 -1.93 -1.18
N GLU A 254 -0.53 -1.90 -0.12
CA GLU A 254 -0.92 -3.11 0.61
C GLU A 254 -2.04 -3.86 -0.14
N GLY A 255 -1.99 -5.20 -0.16
CA GLY A 255 -3.11 -5.98 -0.68
C GLY A 255 -2.78 -7.29 -1.38
N ARG A 256 -1.81 -8.09 -0.92
CA ARG A 256 -1.47 -9.38 -1.59
C ARG A 256 -2.66 -10.33 -1.73
N SER A 257 -3.66 -10.26 -0.85
CA SER A 257 -4.88 -11.07 -0.93
C SER A 257 -5.99 -10.45 -1.77
N LYS A 258 -5.79 -9.24 -2.33
CA LYS A 258 -6.80 -8.53 -3.11
C LYS A 258 -6.88 -9.08 -4.54
N SER A 259 -7.98 -8.75 -5.22
CA SER A 259 -8.23 -9.20 -6.59
C SER A 259 -7.33 -8.50 -7.62
N ALA A 260 -7.14 -9.12 -8.78
CA ALA A 260 -6.46 -8.48 -9.93
C ALA A 260 -7.04 -7.09 -10.28
N TYR A 261 -8.36 -6.90 -10.17
CA TYR A 261 -8.99 -5.59 -10.34
C TYR A 261 -8.47 -4.51 -9.38
N TYR A 262 -8.27 -4.87 -8.11
CA TYR A 262 -7.73 -3.94 -7.11
C TYR A 262 -6.28 -3.58 -7.45
N ILE A 263 -5.49 -4.59 -7.82
CA ILE A 263 -4.10 -4.43 -8.22
C ILE A 263 -4.03 -3.50 -9.44
N ALA A 264 -4.83 -3.76 -10.49
CA ALA A 264 -4.90 -2.91 -11.68
C ALA A 264 -5.24 -1.45 -11.33
N ALA A 265 -6.36 -1.23 -10.64
CA ALA A 265 -6.85 0.11 -10.31
C ALA A 265 -5.85 0.91 -9.47
N MET A 266 -5.33 0.32 -8.38
CA MET A 266 -4.43 1.03 -7.47
C MET A 266 -3.04 1.20 -8.07
N THR A 267 -2.53 0.22 -8.82
CA THR A 267 -1.24 0.38 -9.51
C THR A 267 -1.30 1.48 -10.54
N ASN A 268 -2.35 1.50 -11.38
CA ASN A 268 -2.57 2.58 -12.35
C ASN A 268 -2.63 3.94 -11.67
N ALA A 269 -3.37 4.03 -10.57
CA ALA A 269 -3.58 5.27 -9.87
C ALA A 269 -2.27 5.83 -9.31
N TYR A 270 -1.52 5.02 -8.56
CA TYR A 270 -0.26 5.45 -7.98
C TYR A 270 0.82 5.68 -9.03
N LYS A 271 0.85 4.89 -10.11
CA LYS A 271 1.81 5.10 -11.20
C LYS A 271 1.56 6.43 -11.90
N THR A 272 0.30 6.71 -12.27
CA THR A 272 -0.08 8.00 -12.86
C THR A 272 0.23 9.18 -11.92
N ALA A 273 0.01 9.01 -10.61
CA ALA A 273 0.34 10.04 -9.63
C ALA A 273 1.85 10.32 -9.52
N VAL A 274 2.67 9.26 -9.56
CA VAL A 274 4.15 9.38 -9.59
C VAL A 274 4.60 10.06 -10.87
N ASP A 275 4.06 9.67 -12.02
CA ASP A 275 4.44 10.28 -13.30
C ASP A 275 4.06 11.76 -13.34
N ALA A 276 2.87 12.13 -12.82
CA ALA A 276 2.46 13.52 -12.64
C ALA A 276 3.41 14.30 -11.70
N TYR A 277 3.83 13.69 -10.59
CA TYR A 277 4.85 14.27 -9.70
C TYR A 277 6.17 14.51 -10.44
N MET A 278 6.65 13.54 -11.22
CA MET A 278 7.91 13.66 -11.96
C MET A 278 7.89 14.81 -12.97
N VAL A 279 6.76 14.99 -13.67
CA VAL A 279 6.56 16.10 -14.62
C VAL A 279 6.47 17.45 -13.89
N GLN A 280 5.60 17.57 -12.89
CA GLN A 280 5.37 18.85 -12.19
C GLN A 280 6.57 19.31 -11.36
N ARG A 281 7.43 18.37 -10.92
CA ARG A 281 8.71 18.69 -10.26
C ARG A 281 9.85 18.97 -11.26
N GLY A 282 9.57 18.84 -12.56
CA GLY A 282 10.52 19.08 -13.65
C GLY A 282 11.68 18.08 -13.66
N PHE A 283 11.44 16.85 -13.20
CA PHE A 283 12.37 15.73 -13.42
C PHE A 283 12.22 15.17 -14.82
N GLU A 284 11.00 15.21 -15.37
CA GLU A 284 10.64 14.70 -16.69
C GLU A 284 9.75 15.69 -17.46
N ASP A 285 9.68 15.53 -18.78
CA ASP A 285 8.64 16.15 -19.60
C ASP A 285 7.41 15.22 -19.75
N GLU A 286 6.37 15.69 -20.43
CA GLU A 286 5.12 14.94 -20.63
C GLU A 286 5.31 13.63 -21.42
N ASP A 287 6.40 13.51 -22.19
CA ASP A 287 6.75 12.31 -22.93
C ASP A 287 7.58 11.31 -22.09
N GLY A 288 7.88 11.65 -20.83
CA GLY A 288 8.66 10.84 -19.89
C GLY A 288 10.18 10.94 -20.12
N THR A 289 10.65 11.92 -20.89
CA THR A 289 12.07 12.19 -21.10
C THR A 289 12.66 12.79 -19.84
N VAL A 290 13.73 12.19 -19.33
CA VAL A 290 14.42 12.68 -18.11
C VAL A 290 15.13 14.00 -18.42
N LEU A 291 14.66 15.07 -17.77
CA LEU A 291 15.24 16.42 -17.84
C LEU A 291 16.38 16.58 -16.82
N LYS A 292 16.23 15.98 -15.63
CA LYS A 292 17.27 15.94 -14.58
C LYS A 292 17.11 14.69 -13.71
N PRO A 293 18.19 14.19 -13.08
CA PRO A 293 18.11 13.02 -12.20
C PRO A 293 17.17 13.26 -11.01
N PHE A 294 16.38 12.24 -10.66
CA PHE A 294 15.56 12.25 -9.45
C PHE A 294 16.45 12.28 -8.19
N HIS A 295 16.13 13.20 -7.29
CA HIS A 295 16.69 13.27 -5.95
C HIS A 295 15.59 13.72 -4.98
N ASP A 296 15.62 13.17 -3.76
CA ASP A 296 14.78 13.65 -2.68
C ASP A 296 15.08 15.12 -2.35
N ARG A 297 14.14 15.76 -1.67
CA ARG A 297 14.20 17.20 -1.38
C ARG A 297 14.49 17.49 0.09
N VAL A 298 14.95 16.50 0.83
CA VAL A 298 15.22 16.62 2.26
C VAL A 298 16.48 17.44 2.47
N ILE A 299 16.40 18.43 3.35
CA ILE A 299 17.53 19.26 3.76
C ILE A 299 18.36 18.45 4.76
N ARG A 300 19.61 18.17 4.41
CA ARG A 300 20.51 17.28 5.16
C ARG A 300 21.39 18.05 6.14
N PRO A 301 21.97 17.43 7.17
CA PRO A 301 22.83 18.12 8.14
C PRO A 301 24.05 18.84 7.55
N SER A 302 24.51 18.42 6.37
CA SER A 302 25.59 19.08 5.62
C SER A 302 25.15 20.32 4.85
N ASP A 303 23.84 20.57 4.76
CA ASP A 303 23.26 21.68 4.02
C ASP A 303 23.28 22.97 4.87
N PRO A 304 23.65 24.13 4.31
CA PRO A 304 23.65 25.40 5.03
C PRO A 304 22.30 25.81 5.63
N ASP A 305 21.18 25.29 5.10
CA ASP A 305 19.84 25.62 5.59
C ASP A 305 19.31 24.64 6.64
N TYR A 306 20.10 23.65 7.01
CA TYR A 306 19.71 22.67 8.01
C TYR A 306 19.44 23.31 9.38
N GLY A 307 18.26 23.05 9.94
CA GLY A 307 17.86 23.54 11.26
C GLY A 307 17.54 25.04 11.33
N LYS A 308 17.46 25.74 10.19
CA LYS A 308 17.05 27.15 10.13
C LYS A 308 15.53 27.30 10.33
N PRO A 309 15.07 28.03 11.38
CA PRO A 309 13.64 28.24 11.66
C PRO A 309 12.85 28.89 10.52
N GLU A 310 13.51 29.71 9.71
CA GLU A 310 12.95 30.44 8.57
C GLU A 310 12.72 29.56 7.32
N THR A 311 13.11 28.29 7.35
CA THR A 311 12.79 27.36 6.27
C THR A 311 11.34 26.92 6.41
N THR A 312 10.43 27.54 5.66
CA THR A 312 9.01 27.15 5.64
C THR A 312 8.84 25.68 5.25
N ASP A 313 8.10 24.92 6.06
CA ASP A 313 7.73 23.53 5.78
C ASP A 313 6.32 23.47 5.20
N SER A 314 6.20 23.50 3.87
CA SER A 314 4.91 23.53 3.16
C SER A 314 4.08 22.25 3.33
N ILE A 315 4.70 21.12 3.65
CA ILE A 315 3.98 19.85 3.84
C ILE A 315 3.06 19.91 5.06
N MET A 316 3.45 20.63 6.12
CA MET A 316 2.59 20.79 7.29
C MET A 316 1.44 21.76 7.02
N GLU A 317 1.60 22.71 6.09
CA GLU A 317 0.50 23.57 5.62
C GLU A 317 -0.52 22.78 4.79
N HIS A 318 -0.09 21.72 4.09
CA HIS A 318 -0.97 20.82 3.33
C HIS A 318 -1.74 19.82 4.20
N ALA A 319 -1.38 19.69 5.48
CA ALA A 319 -2.05 18.78 6.41
C ALA A 319 -3.54 19.12 6.56
N ASP A 320 -3.92 20.40 6.56
CA ASP A 320 -5.32 20.84 6.68
C ASP A 320 -6.15 20.47 5.43
N GLY A 321 -5.55 20.58 4.24
CA GLY A 321 -6.18 20.24 2.97
C GLY A 321 -6.47 18.74 2.83
N ALA A 322 -5.61 17.89 3.40
CA ALA A 322 -5.75 16.43 3.38
C ALA A 322 -7.05 15.88 3.98
N PHE A 323 -7.73 16.70 4.78
CA PHE A 323 -8.95 16.30 5.49
C PHE A 323 -10.14 17.23 5.23
N ALA A 324 -10.04 18.17 4.29
CA ALA A 324 -11.15 19.05 3.93
C ALA A 324 -12.40 18.21 3.55
N GLY A 325 -13.50 18.39 4.29
CA GLY A 325 -14.75 17.65 4.08
C GLY A 325 -14.88 16.34 4.87
N LYS A 326 -13.90 15.96 5.71
CA LYS A 326 -14.07 14.90 6.71
C LYS A 326 -14.65 15.49 8.00
N PRO A 327 -15.54 14.77 8.72
CA PRO A 327 -16.18 15.31 9.91
C PRO A 327 -15.15 15.70 10.97
N ASP A 328 -15.27 16.92 11.51
CA ASP A 328 -14.48 17.41 12.64
C ASP A 328 -14.77 16.54 13.87
N ILE A 329 -13.79 15.77 14.32
CA ILE A 329 -13.88 14.99 15.55
C ILE A 329 -13.12 15.75 16.63
N ALA A 330 -13.84 16.25 17.64
CA ALA A 330 -13.26 16.98 18.75
C ALA A 330 -12.11 16.19 19.40
N ALA A 331 -10.95 16.83 19.57
CA ALA A 331 -9.85 16.28 20.33
C ALA A 331 -10.32 15.91 21.74
N VAL A 332 -10.22 14.62 22.11
CA VAL A 332 -10.54 14.17 23.47
C VAL A 332 -9.48 14.73 24.44
N PRO A 333 -9.84 15.55 25.44
CA PRO A 333 -8.89 16.03 26.42
C PRO A 333 -8.40 14.86 27.27
N VAL A 334 -7.10 14.60 27.23
CA VAL A 334 -6.47 13.59 28.12
C VAL A 334 -6.14 14.28 29.44
N ALA A 335 -6.65 13.74 30.55
CA ALA A 335 -6.36 14.26 31.88
C ALA A 335 -4.85 14.24 32.18
N SER A 336 -4.35 15.29 32.84
CA SER A 336 -2.95 15.40 33.25
C SER A 336 -2.55 14.24 34.16
N ALA A 337 -1.65 13.39 33.68
CA ALA A 337 -1.02 12.37 34.52
C ALA A 337 -0.08 13.03 35.54
N VAL A 338 -0.18 12.60 36.79
CA VAL A 338 0.69 13.00 37.91
C VAL A 338 2.08 12.38 37.70
N GLU A 339 3.16 13.15 37.87
CA GLU A 339 4.54 12.65 37.79
C GLU A 339 4.85 11.68 38.94
N PRO A 340 5.58 10.58 38.64
CA PRO A 340 6.71 10.27 39.51
C PRO A 340 7.99 9.86 38.78
N ASP A 341 9.08 10.07 39.52
CA ASP A 341 10.41 9.46 39.48
C ASP A 341 11.54 10.14 38.66
N GLY A 342 12.60 10.47 39.43
CA GLY A 342 13.79 11.26 39.06
C GLY A 342 14.77 10.57 38.11
N LEU A 343 14.32 10.23 36.91
CA LEU A 343 15.19 9.86 35.80
C LEU A 343 15.80 11.09 35.13
N SER A 344 17.05 10.96 34.66
CA SER A 344 17.82 12.07 34.06
C SER A 344 17.09 12.68 32.84
N TYR A 345 17.24 14.00 32.68
CA TYR A 345 16.61 14.79 31.61
C TYR A 345 16.87 14.22 30.20
N HIS A 346 18.01 13.55 29.98
CA HIS A 346 18.37 12.92 28.70
C HIS A 346 17.60 11.64 28.37
N ALA A 347 16.94 11.01 29.36
CA ALA A 347 16.10 9.83 29.19
C ALA A 347 14.60 10.18 29.10
N ARG A 348 14.24 11.47 29.21
CA ARG A 348 12.88 11.93 28.91
C ARG A 348 12.71 11.78 27.40
N SER A 349 12.03 10.71 26.98
CA SER A 349 11.65 10.51 25.58
C SER A 349 11.11 11.82 25.02
N THR A 350 11.49 12.15 23.79
CA THR A 350 10.90 13.15 22.90
C THR A 350 9.41 12.88 22.69
N ARG A 351 8.63 12.96 23.78
CA ARG A 351 7.19 12.86 23.75
C ARG A 351 6.76 14.09 22.97
N ARG A 352 6.38 13.88 21.72
CA ARG A 352 5.17 14.52 21.21
C ARG A 352 4.09 14.25 22.24
N LYS A 353 3.93 15.17 23.19
CA LYS A 353 2.75 15.20 24.04
C LYS A 353 1.61 15.27 23.05
N SER A 354 0.81 14.22 23.03
CA SER A 354 -0.44 14.18 22.30
C SER A 354 -1.17 15.52 22.51
N ASN A 355 -1.21 16.32 21.46
CA ASN A 355 -2.14 17.40 21.18
C ASN A 355 -2.09 18.70 22.01
N THR A 356 -1.02 19.09 22.73
CA THR A 356 -1.04 20.42 23.42
C THR A 356 0.30 21.13 23.74
N ALA A 357 1.49 20.59 23.45
CA ALA A 357 2.73 21.33 23.75
C ALA A 357 3.75 21.23 22.62
N ALA A 358 4.41 22.35 22.32
CA ALA A 358 5.55 22.42 21.41
C ALA A 358 6.59 21.37 21.81
N GLU A 359 7.09 20.63 20.82
CA GLU A 359 8.13 19.63 21.04
C GLU A 359 9.40 20.33 21.52
N ILE A 360 9.94 19.88 22.66
CA ILE A 360 11.22 20.37 23.17
C ILE A 360 12.29 19.42 22.68
N LEU A 361 13.06 19.87 21.69
CA LEU A 361 14.16 19.10 21.13
C LEU A 361 15.40 19.20 22.05
N PRO A 362 16.20 18.13 22.16
CA PRO A 362 17.51 18.20 22.80
C PRO A 362 18.39 19.28 22.17
N GLU A 363 19.26 19.91 22.96
CA GLU A 363 20.23 20.88 22.46
C GLU A 363 21.08 20.26 21.32
N GLY A 364 21.17 20.99 20.20
CA GLY A 364 21.87 20.53 18.99
C GLY A 364 21.11 19.54 18.11
N TRP A 365 19.88 19.15 18.48
CA TRP A 365 19.00 18.40 17.60
C TRP A 365 18.07 19.33 16.82
N TYR A 366 18.03 19.14 15.51
CA TYR A 366 17.12 19.82 14.60
C TYR A 366 16.44 18.80 13.72
N HIS A 367 15.15 19.01 13.45
CA HIS A 367 14.41 18.25 12.44
C HIS A 367 14.89 18.59 11.03
N ALA A 368 14.87 17.59 10.15
CA ALA A 368 15.14 17.80 8.74
C ALA A 368 13.93 18.43 8.05
N GLY A 369 14.13 19.60 7.43
CA GLY A 369 13.13 20.23 6.58
C GLY A 369 13.14 19.63 5.16
N VAL A 370 12.22 20.11 4.33
CA VAL A 370 12.21 19.85 2.88
C VAL A 370 12.31 21.16 2.11
N ARG A 371 12.83 21.12 0.89
CA ARG A 371 12.85 22.31 0.03
C ARG A 371 11.41 22.69 -0.37
N PRO A 372 10.95 23.93 -0.13
CA PRO A 372 9.58 24.36 -0.44
C PRO A 372 9.17 24.10 -1.88
N ALA A 373 7.93 23.70 -2.10
CA ALA A 373 7.34 23.52 -3.41
C ALA A 373 5.84 23.74 -3.42
N GLU A 374 5.32 24.03 -4.62
CA GLU A 374 3.90 23.96 -4.89
C GLU A 374 3.38 22.51 -4.79
N HIS A 375 2.14 22.36 -4.35
CA HIS A 375 1.47 21.06 -4.27
C HIS A 375 1.31 20.44 -5.67
N VAL A 376 1.47 19.12 -5.78
CA VAL A 376 1.20 18.40 -7.04
C VAL A 376 -0.30 18.27 -7.26
N SER A 377 -0.79 18.81 -8.37
CA SER A 377 -2.20 18.68 -8.75
C SER A 377 -2.43 17.36 -9.47
N LEU A 378 -3.45 16.61 -9.05
CA LEU A 378 -3.88 15.36 -9.65
C LEU A 378 -5.27 15.51 -10.28
N PRO A 379 -5.56 14.84 -11.41
CA PRO A 379 -6.86 14.90 -12.05
C PRO A 379 -7.94 14.20 -11.22
N ASP A 380 -9.17 14.72 -11.24
CA ASP A 380 -10.29 14.23 -10.41
C ASP A 380 -10.53 12.72 -10.51
N TRP A 381 -10.43 12.14 -11.71
CA TRP A 381 -10.64 10.70 -11.91
C TRP A 381 -9.67 9.86 -11.06
N LEU A 382 -8.46 10.37 -10.84
CA LEU A 382 -7.43 9.70 -10.06
C LEU A 382 -7.78 9.74 -8.58
N LEU A 383 -8.24 10.88 -8.09
CA LEU A 383 -8.67 11.09 -6.72
C LEU A 383 -9.91 10.23 -6.36
N ASP A 384 -10.79 10.00 -7.33
CA ASP A 384 -11.98 9.15 -7.20
C ASP A 384 -11.67 7.64 -7.23
N GLU A 385 -10.55 7.24 -7.84
CA GLU A 385 -10.22 5.84 -8.13
C GLU A 385 -10.18 4.93 -6.87
N PRO A 386 -9.62 5.36 -5.72
CA PRO A 386 -9.67 4.61 -4.46
C PRO A 386 -11.09 4.24 -3.99
N ASP A 387 -12.10 5.04 -4.29
CA ASP A 387 -13.49 4.77 -3.87
C ASP A 387 -14.22 3.79 -4.83
N LYS A 388 -13.55 3.40 -5.92
CA LYS A 388 -14.05 2.42 -6.89
C LYS A 388 -13.59 0.99 -6.59
N VAL A 389 -12.73 0.78 -5.61
CA VAL A 389 -12.38 -0.56 -5.11
C VAL A 389 -13.16 -0.89 -3.84
N ALA A 390 -12.97 -2.08 -3.27
CA ALA A 390 -13.52 -2.38 -1.95
C ALA A 390 -12.57 -1.83 -0.88
N HIS A 391 -13.06 -0.91 -0.05
CA HIS A 391 -12.26 -0.24 0.98
C HIS A 391 -13.05 -0.03 2.28
N ARG A 392 -12.34 0.33 3.35
CA ARG A 392 -12.91 0.99 4.54
C ARG A 392 -12.78 2.51 4.39
N ASP A 393 -13.34 3.27 5.32
CA ASP A 393 -13.09 4.71 5.34
C ASP A 393 -11.58 4.97 5.32
N TYR A 394 -11.16 6.01 4.61
CA TYR A 394 -9.75 6.31 4.39
C TYR A 394 -9.21 7.33 5.38
N SER A 395 -7.99 7.08 5.87
CA SER A 395 -7.14 8.02 6.59
C SER A 395 -5.77 8.12 5.93
N THR A 396 -4.96 9.10 6.35
CA THR A 396 -3.55 9.20 5.98
C THR A 396 -2.64 8.39 6.93
N GLY A 397 -3.21 7.49 7.74
CA GLY A 397 -2.43 6.71 8.69
C GLY A 397 -1.85 7.55 9.83
N PHE A 398 -0.54 7.43 10.04
CA PHE A 398 0.21 8.19 11.04
C PHE A 398 1.04 9.33 10.43
N TYR A 399 0.96 9.55 9.11
CA TYR A 399 1.79 10.52 8.41
C TYR A 399 1.56 11.95 8.89
N TYR A 400 0.31 12.30 9.24
CA TYR A 400 -0.05 13.59 9.82
C TYR A 400 -0.40 13.43 11.31
N PRO A 401 0.46 13.91 12.21
CA PRO A 401 0.41 13.66 13.66
C PRO A 401 -0.74 14.40 14.37
N GLU A 402 -1.14 15.55 13.83
CA GLU A 402 -2.22 16.39 14.37
C GLU A 402 -3.60 15.77 14.11
N HIS A 403 -3.69 14.90 13.10
CA HIS A 403 -4.90 14.23 12.67
C HIS A 403 -4.68 12.71 12.58
N LYS A 404 -4.63 12.08 13.76
CA LYS A 404 -4.26 10.67 13.97
C LYS A 404 -5.16 9.69 13.24
N VAL A 405 -4.61 8.48 13.02
CA VAL A 405 -5.34 7.31 12.51
C VAL A 405 -6.68 7.15 13.25
N GLN A 406 -7.73 6.97 12.47
CA GLN A 406 -9.09 6.85 12.99
C GLN A 406 -9.54 5.39 13.00
N GLN A 407 -10.57 5.13 13.80
CA GLN A 407 -11.28 3.86 13.79
C GLN A 407 -12.66 4.07 13.16
N SER A 408 -13.13 3.09 12.39
CA SER A 408 -14.54 3.04 12.00
C SER A 408 -15.29 2.33 13.13
N THR A 409 -16.07 3.06 13.91
CA THR A 409 -16.78 2.54 15.09
C THR A 409 -18.25 2.23 14.80
N ASP A 410 -18.72 2.54 13.60
CA ASP A 410 -20.09 2.27 13.14
C ASP A 410 -20.17 1.00 12.27
N ARG A 411 -19.05 0.58 11.66
CA ARG A 411 -19.02 -0.56 10.71
C ARG A 411 -17.70 -1.34 10.69
N SER A 412 -17.79 -2.66 10.65
CA SER A 412 -16.63 -3.60 10.52
C SER A 412 -16.42 -4.16 9.11
N ALA A 413 -17.26 -3.78 8.14
CA ALA A 413 -17.29 -4.35 6.81
C ALA A 413 -16.65 -3.42 5.76
N TYR A 414 -16.13 -4.00 4.69
CA TYR A 414 -15.68 -3.25 3.53
C TYR A 414 -16.87 -2.70 2.74
N PHE A 415 -16.80 -1.43 2.37
CA PHE A 415 -17.74 -0.76 1.48
C PHE A 415 -17.39 -1.08 0.02
N ARG A 416 -18.43 -1.32 -0.79
CA ARG A 416 -18.28 -1.52 -2.23
C ARG A 416 -19.40 -0.80 -2.99
N ALA A 417 -19.06 0.32 -3.61
CA ALA A 417 -19.94 1.06 -4.54
C ALA A 417 -19.80 0.61 -6.01
N TRP A 418 -18.80 -0.21 -6.32
CA TRP A 418 -18.50 -0.61 -7.70
C TRP A 418 -18.30 -2.12 -7.81
N LEU A 419 -18.81 -2.70 -8.88
CA LEU A 419 -18.78 -4.13 -9.16
C LEU A 419 -18.01 -4.38 -10.44
N VAL A 420 -17.09 -5.34 -10.44
CA VAL A 420 -16.52 -5.87 -11.69
C VAL A 420 -17.62 -6.68 -12.39
N VAL A 421 -18.06 -6.22 -13.54
CA VAL A 421 -19.11 -6.85 -14.35
C VAL A 421 -18.55 -7.78 -15.42
N GLY A 422 -17.30 -7.57 -15.85
CA GLY A 422 -16.64 -8.41 -16.84
C GLY A 422 -15.14 -8.21 -16.86
N GLU A 423 -14.48 -9.01 -17.69
CA GLU A 423 -13.04 -8.96 -17.95
C GLU A 423 -12.82 -9.14 -19.45
N VAL A 424 -12.01 -8.29 -20.07
CA VAL A 424 -11.74 -8.34 -21.51
C VAL A 424 -10.87 -9.56 -21.83
N LEU A 425 -11.32 -10.39 -22.78
CA LEU A 425 -10.56 -11.52 -23.32
C LEU A 425 -9.86 -11.15 -24.62
N SER A 426 -10.52 -10.37 -25.47
CA SER A 426 -9.96 -9.87 -26.73
C SER A 426 -10.79 -8.70 -27.26
N TRP A 427 -10.21 -7.97 -28.21
CA TRP A 427 -10.89 -6.98 -29.02
C TRP A 427 -10.61 -7.29 -30.50
N SER A 428 -11.59 -7.09 -31.38
CA SER A 428 -11.43 -7.20 -32.83
C SER A 428 -12.00 -5.98 -33.55
N PRO A 429 -11.42 -5.58 -34.69
CA PRO A 429 -11.94 -4.48 -35.51
C PRO A 429 -13.21 -4.84 -36.31
N GLU A 430 -13.70 -6.08 -36.18
CA GLU A 430 -14.91 -6.56 -36.86
C GLU A 430 -16.13 -5.72 -36.47
N ASP A 431 -17.07 -5.56 -37.41
CA ASP A 431 -18.34 -4.85 -37.18
C ASP A 431 -18.16 -3.42 -36.60
N GLY A 432 -17.03 -2.77 -36.87
CA GLY A 432 -16.71 -1.42 -36.35
C GLY A 432 -16.10 -1.42 -34.95
N GLY A 433 -15.64 -2.57 -34.45
CA GLY A 433 -15.04 -2.74 -33.14
C GLY A 433 -15.91 -3.58 -32.22
N ARG A 434 -15.39 -4.72 -31.75
CA ARG A 434 -16.11 -5.65 -30.88
C ARG A 434 -15.21 -6.18 -29.78
N VAL A 435 -15.68 -6.09 -28.54
CA VAL A 435 -14.98 -6.63 -27.38
C VAL A 435 -15.57 -7.99 -27.00
N THR A 436 -14.71 -8.98 -26.79
CA THR A 436 -15.05 -10.28 -26.21
C THR A 436 -14.71 -10.26 -24.73
N ILE A 437 -15.65 -10.68 -23.89
CA ILE A 437 -15.57 -10.52 -22.44
C ILE A 437 -15.92 -11.82 -21.73
N MET A 438 -15.22 -12.07 -20.62
CA MET A 438 -15.63 -13.04 -19.61
C MET A 438 -16.56 -12.36 -18.62
N SER A 439 -17.84 -12.74 -18.64
CA SER A 439 -18.86 -12.18 -17.75
C SER A 439 -18.58 -12.52 -16.29
N ARG A 440 -18.76 -11.54 -15.40
CA ARG A 440 -18.70 -11.73 -13.94
C ARG A 440 -20.04 -11.41 -13.28
N ASN A 441 -20.73 -10.40 -13.78
CA ASN A 441 -22.08 -10.00 -13.39
C ASN A 441 -22.86 -9.59 -14.63
N LYS A 442 -24.17 -9.37 -14.46
CA LYS A 442 -25.05 -8.96 -15.56
C LYS A 442 -24.59 -7.62 -16.15
N ILE A 443 -24.56 -7.54 -17.49
CA ILE A 443 -24.41 -6.30 -18.25
C ILE A 443 -25.64 -6.13 -19.15
N GLU A 444 -26.29 -4.97 -19.06
CA GLU A 444 -27.55 -4.65 -19.75
C GLU A 444 -27.38 -3.46 -20.71
N ALA A 445 -28.19 -3.40 -21.76
CA ALA A 445 -28.27 -2.23 -22.64
C ALA A 445 -28.54 -0.94 -21.85
N GLY A 446 -27.84 0.15 -22.21
CA GLY A 446 -27.92 1.45 -21.56
C GLY A 446 -27.24 1.53 -20.19
N GLN A 447 -26.60 0.46 -19.72
CA GLN A 447 -25.81 0.49 -18.50
C GLN A 447 -24.50 1.26 -18.72
N GLU A 448 -24.16 2.13 -17.77
CA GLU A 448 -22.84 2.77 -17.73
C GLU A 448 -21.80 1.83 -17.14
N VAL A 449 -20.74 1.57 -17.90
CA VAL A 449 -19.59 0.78 -17.46
C VAL A 449 -18.29 1.56 -17.65
N GLU A 450 -17.26 1.19 -16.91
CA GLU A 450 -15.90 1.67 -17.12
C GLU A 450 -14.96 0.51 -17.45
N PHE A 451 -14.12 0.68 -18.46
CA PHE A 451 -12.96 -0.18 -18.69
C PHE A 451 -11.77 0.43 -17.96
N VAL A 452 -11.16 -0.33 -17.05
CA VAL A 452 -9.90 0.09 -16.41
C VAL A 452 -8.78 -0.08 -17.44
N LEU A 453 -8.05 0.99 -17.72
CA LEU A 453 -7.00 1.02 -18.73
C LEU A 453 -5.62 1.22 -18.07
N PRO A 454 -4.56 0.59 -18.57
CA PRO A 454 -3.20 0.80 -18.08
C PRO A 454 -2.67 2.17 -18.55
N GLY A 455 -2.10 2.94 -17.64
CA GLY A 455 -1.48 4.25 -17.92
C GLY A 455 -2.46 5.35 -18.33
N ALA A 456 -3.76 5.14 -18.18
CA ALA A 456 -4.78 6.08 -18.63
C ALA A 456 -5.99 6.12 -17.69
N ALA A 457 -6.79 7.18 -17.82
CA ALA A 457 -8.09 7.28 -17.18
C ALA A 457 -9.01 6.13 -17.64
N PRO A 458 -9.86 5.58 -16.75
CA PRO A 458 -10.84 4.56 -17.14
C PRO A 458 -11.74 5.06 -18.27
N LEU A 459 -11.96 4.21 -19.27
CA LEU A 459 -12.87 4.51 -20.37
C LEU A 459 -14.32 4.32 -19.92
N ALA A 460 -15.06 5.41 -19.75
CA ALA A 460 -16.50 5.38 -19.57
C ALA A 460 -17.21 4.97 -20.88
N TYR A 461 -18.15 4.05 -20.78
CA TYR A 461 -18.86 3.49 -21.92
C TYR A 461 -20.31 3.16 -21.58
N THR A 462 -21.24 3.71 -22.36
CA THR A 462 -22.65 3.32 -22.34
C THR A 462 -22.83 2.06 -23.16
N VAL A 463 -23.26 0.97 -22.52
CA VAL A 463 -23.50 -0.31 -23.19
C VAL A 463 -24.57 -0.14 -24.28
N PRO A 464 -24.33 -0.60 -25.53
CA PRO A 464 -25.22 -0.37 -26.65
C PRO A 464 -26.58 -1.06 -26.46
N ALA A 465 -27.60 -0.58 -27.19
CA ALA A 465 -28.97 -1.09 -27.13
C ALA A 465 -29.12 -2.56 -27.57
N GLY A 466 -28.10 -3.11 -28.23
CA GLY A 466 -28.05 -4.49 -28.66
C GLY A 466 -26.70 -4.82 -29.27
N GLY A 467 -26.66 -5.91 -30.03
CA GLY A 467 -25.43 -6.38 -30.66
C GLY A 467 -24.66 -7.40 -29.82
N PHE A 468 -25.25 -7.90 -28.74
CA PHE A 468 -24.60 -8.90 -27.89
C PHE A 468 -24.61 -10.27 -28.55
N ARG A 469 -23.48 -10.98 -28.45
CA ARG A 469 -23.38 -12.38 -28.89
C ARG A 469 -22.85 -13.25 -27.76
N ASP A 470 -23.35 -14.48 -27.67
CA ASP A 470 -22.77 -15.52 -26.80
C ASP A 470 -21.45 -16.07 -27.36
N ALA A 471 -20.89 -17.08 -26.70
CA ALA A 471 -19.63 -17.72 -27.10
C ALA A 471 -19.70 -18.40 -28.49
N ASP A 472 -20.89 -18.83 -28.91
CA ASP A 472 -21.13 -19.49 -30.20
C ASP A 472 -21.48 -18.48 -31.31
N GLY A 473 -21.59 -17.19 -30.97
CA GLY A 473 -21.91 -16.12 -31.91
C GLY A 473 -23.41 -15.87 -32.08
N HIS A 474 -24.28 -16.53 -31.31
CA HIS A 474 -25.72 -16.28 -31.38
C HIS A 474 -26.08 -14.95 -30.71
N TRP A 475 -27.03 -14.24 -31.29
CA TRP A 475 -27.52 -12.98 -30.73
C TRP A 475 -28.27 -13.21 -29.42
N VAL A 476 -27.94 -12.41 -28.40
CA VAL A 476 -28.60 -12.43 -27.09
C VAL A 476 -29.07 -11.04 -26.70
N GLU A 477 -30.09 -10.95 -25.85
CA GLU A 477 -30.66 -9.67 -25.40
C GLU A 477 -29.81 -8.97 -24.33
N ALA A 478 -29.01 -9.73 -23.59
CA ALA A 478 -28.14 -9.21 -22.54
C ALA A 478 -26.98 -10.17 -22.25
N ILE A 479 -25.94 -9.64 -21.62
CA ILE A 479 -24.85 -10.44 -21.05
C ILE A 479 -25.31 -10.86 -19.65
N ASN A 480 -25.89 -12.04 -19.58
CA ASN A 480 -26.35 -12.68 -18.36
C ASN A 480 -25.53 -13.96 -18.13
N ASN A 481 -25.55 -14.53 -16.92
CA ASN A 481 -24.75 -15.70 -16.53
C ASN A 481 -23.26 -15.40 -16.29
N PRO A 482 -22.81 -15.43 -15.03
CA PRO A 482 -21.39 -15.33 -14.69
C PRO A 482 -20.57 -16.47 -15.30
N ALA A 483 -19.28 -16.21 -15.50
CA ALA A 483 -18.27 -17.14 -16.01
C ALA A 483 -18.54 -17.69 -17.43
N HIS A 484 -19.33 -16.97 -18.23
CA HIS A 484 -19.56 -17.27 -19.64
C HIS A 484 -18.96 -16.17 -20.53
N VAL A 485 -18.57 -16.56 -21.75
CA VAL A 485 -18.03 -15.65 -22.74
C VAL A 485 -19.16 -15.01 -23.52
N PHE A 486 -19.07 -13.70 -23.66
CA PHE A 486 -19.95 -12.90 -24.50
C PHE A 486 -19.14 -11.92 -25.30
N SER A 487 -19.80 -11.21 -26.20
CA SER A 487 -19.24 -10.05 -26.84
C SER A 487 -20.26 -8.95 -27.06
N MET A 488 -19.76 -7.73 -27.21
CA MET A 488 -20.58 -6.56 -27.48
C MET A 488 -19.84 -5.58 -28.39
N PRO A 489 -20.56 -4.73 -29.16
CA PRO A 489 -19.94 -3.64 -29.88
C PRO A 489 -19.14 -2.75 -28.93
N CYS A 490 -17.94 -2.37 -29.33
CA CYS A 490 -17.06 -1.46 -28.62
C CYS A 490 -16.09 -0.85 -29.65
N PRO A 491 -16.39 0.37 -30.15
CA PRO A 491 -15.59 0.98 -31.22
C PRO A 491 -14.14 1.29 -30.82
N GLN A 492 -13.89 1.43 -29.53
CA GLN A 492 -12.56 1.71 -28.99
C GLN A 492 -11.85 0.41 -28.65
N GLU A 493 -10.59 0.31 -29.05
CA GLU A 493 -9.73 -0.81 -28.68
C GLU A 493 -9.50 -0.80 -27.17
N VAL A 494 -9.66 -1.96 -26.55
CA VAL A 494 -9.46 -2.15 -25.11
C VAL A 494 -8.51 -3.33 -24.87
N PRO A 495 -7.57 -3.21 -23.92
CA PRO A 495 -6.55 -4.23 -23.74
C PRO A 495 -7.12 -5.50 -23.12
N VAL A 496 -6.50 -6.63 -23.47
CA VAL A 496 -6.77 -7.93 -22.82
C VAL A 496 -6.54 -7.80 -21.31
N ASN A 497 -7.37 -8.49 -20.52
CA ASN A 497 -7.40 -8.46 -19.05
C ASN A 497 -7.89 -7.13 -18.44
N ALA A 498 -8.31 -6.15 -19.23
CA ALA A 498 -8.97 -4.96 -18.70
C ALA A 498 -10.22 -5.37 -17.90
N ALA A 499 -10.33 -4.85 -16.68
CA ALA A 499 -11.52 -5.05 -15.86
C ALA A 499 -12.63 -4.12 -16.36
N ILE A 500 -13.85 -4.65 -16.47
CA ILE A 500 -15.05 -3.87 -16.76
C ILE A 500 -15.80 -3.72 -15.45
N ARG A 501 -16.08 -2.50 -15.02
CA ARG A 501 -16.78 -2.21 -13.77
C ARG A 501 -18.01 -1.35 -13.99
N SER A 502 -18.95 -1.43 -13.05
CA SER A 502 -20.17 -0.62 -13.03
C SER A 502 -20.47 -0.19 -11.60
N ARG A 503 -21.03 1.00 -11.44
CA ARG A 503 -21.58 1.44 -10.16
C ARG A 503 -22.75 0.53 -9.76
N THR A 504 -22.80 0.13 -8.49
CA THR A 504 -23.91 -0.67 -7.97
C THR A 504 -25.13 0.22 -7.69
N LYS A 505 -26.33 -0.30 -7.96
CA LYS A 505 -27.59 0.35 -7.57
C LYS A 505 -27.78 0.41 -6.05
N LYS A 506 -27.18 -0.53 -5.31
CA LYS A 506 -27.21 -0.62 -3.84
C LYS A 506 -25.80 -0.95 -3.33
N PRO A 507 -25.11 0.00 -2.66
CA PRO A 507 -23.80 -0.29 -2.08
C PRO A 507 -23.89 -1.45 -1.10
N THR A 508 -22.92 -2.37 -1.17
CA THR A 508 -22.90 -3.56 -0.32
C THR A 508 -21.83 -3.43 0.75
N LEU A 509 -22.17 -3.82 1.99
CA LEU A 509 -21.21 -4.07 3.05
C LEU A 509 -20.79 -5.53 2.99
N LYS A 510 -19.50 -5.79 2.81
CA LYS A 510 -18.95 -7.16 2.80
C LYS A 510 -18.27 -7.44 4.14
N ALA A 511 -18.80 -8.40 4.91
CA ALA A 511 -18.04 -9.01 6.02
C ALA A 511 -16.86 -9.79 5.41
N GLU A 512 -15.66 -9.64 5.98
CA GLU A 512 -14.47 -10.39 5.55
C GLU A 512 -14.59 -11.89 5.84
#